data_AF-A0A2U3K7K0-F1
#
_entry.id   AF-A0A2U3K7K0-F1
#
_cell.length_a   1.000
_cell.length_b   1.000
_cell.length_c   1.000
_cell.angle_alpha   90.00
_cell.angle_beta   90.00
_cell.angle_gamma   90.00
#
_symmetry.space_group_name_H-M   'P 1'
#
loop_
_entity.id
_entity.type
_entity.pdbx_description
1 polymer ?
#
loop_
_entity_poly.entity_id
_entity_poly.type
_entity_poly.pdbx_seq_one_letter_code
_entity_poly.pdbx_strand_id
1 'polypeptide(L)'
;MYRLAFAAYLAIAAAAHAAAPETGQLDASPTLFTVMAAINAVGYDADLASPNNHPLRNAIRQELAKRNIPSLPALKDFFLRHRQRNDTLELSQYISFGLTAGPPPDFAIRMRDVEIPPDVSSMQELTGLLAAFYKEANIEDLWNRSRPAINQYIGRYHGPVTDAVLQVNAYMRQQTSGFKGRHFQIFIELQAAPNQIQTRSYGNEYTIVIAPSPEPRIFDVRHGYLHYLLDALSTRYEEILQRKKSLVDHALRSKVLPDSFKQDFLLLTTESLIKAVEARLDRQPGHVQQALLEGNILAPYFAEQLPAYEKQEQSMVLYYPAMVGAIDLVHEDARLSKVDFSKEAAARAVVKTAEPPPPPPPTGTAKTLDDAEKLYRSNDLDQARKLFLDVLQQTDSKPVHAAAYYGLARIAAKQKDPETSQKLFEKTLELEPEPFVKGWTLVYLGRLSVASGDREAAAKYFLDAQQVPGASDDARKAAKDGAQLISK
;
A
#
# COMPACT_ATOMS: atom_id res chain seq x y z
N MET A 1 16.36 57.72 38.25
CA MET A 1 17.07 56.50 37.81
C MET A 1 16.16 55.31 38.04
N TYR A 2 16.01 54.42 37.06
CA TYR A 2 15.05 53.31 36.94
C TYR A 2 13.68 53.65 36.36
N ARG A 3 13.60 53.59 35.03
CA ARG A 3 12.43 53.25 34.20
C ARG A 3 12.87 53.43 32.75
N LEU A 4 13.45 52.40 32.13
CA LEU A 4 13.65 52.24 30.67
C LEU A 4 14.54 51.00 30.36
N ALA A 5 14.31 49.87 31.03
CA ALA A 5 15.08 48.63 30.79
C ALA A 5 14.20 47.37 30.65
N PHE A 6 12.91 47.54 30.31
CA PHE A 6 11.97 46.41 30.19
C PHE A 6 11.23 46.32 28.86
N ALA A 7 11.60 47.12 27.86
CA ALA A 7 10.96 47.11 26.55
C ALA A 7 11.77 46.41 25.44
N ALA A 8 12.99 45.94 25.73
CA ALA A 8 13.87 45.34 24.72
C ALA A 8 13.98 43.79 24.80
N TYR A 9 13.32 43.13 25.75
CA TYR A 9 13.39 41.67 25.94
C TYR A 9 12.12 40.91 25.54
N LEU A 10 11.16 41.57 24.91
CA LEU A 10 9.87 40.98 24.49
C LEU A 10 9.69 40.94 22.96
N ALA A 11 10.75 41.21 22.19
CA ALA A 11 10.70 41.26 20.72
C ALA A 11 11.51 40.14 20.01
N ILE A 12 11.90 39.07 20.73
CA ILE A 12 12.51 37.86 20.14
C ILE A 12 11.82 36.58 20.66
N ALA A 13 10.49 36.63 20.81
CA ALA A 13 9.69 35.46 21.20
C ALA A 13 8.47 35.27 20.26
N ALA A 14 8.56 35.71 19.01
CA ALA A 14 7.48 35.64 18.03
C ALA A 14 7.85 34.89 16.74
N ALA A 15 8.84 33.99 16.79
CA ALA A 15 9.20 33.10 15.68
C ALA A 15 9.18 31.62 16.11
N ALA A 16 8.12 31.24 16.81
CA ALA A 16 7.66 29.87 16.89
C ALA A 16 6.13 29.90 17.02
N HIS A 17 5.47 30.64 16.13
CA HIS A 17 4.11 30.22 15.79
C HIS A 17 4.29 28.86 15.13
N ALA A 18 4.04 27.79 15.90
CA ALA A 18 3.61 26.55 15.29
C ALA A 18 2.51 26.96 14.32
N ALA A 19 2.77 26.81 13.01
CA ALA A 19 1.73 27.01 12.02
C ALA A 19 0.49 26.28 12.52
N ALA A 20 -0.68 26.93 12.45
CA ALA A 20 -1.92 26.20 12.68
C ALA A 20 -1.84 24.93 11.82
N PRO A 21 -2.04 23.73 12.40
CA PRO A 21 -1.83 22.48 11.67
C PRO A 21 -2.62 22.57 10.37
N GLU A 22 -1.93 22.39 9.24
CA GLU A 22 -2.61 22.36 7.96
C GLU A 22 -3.62 21.21 8.01
N THR A 23 -4.90 21.52 7.90
CA THR A 23 -5.95 20.49 7.93
C THR A 23 -5.71 19.47 6.82
N GLY A 24 -5.69 18.18 7.16
CA GLY A 24 -5.23 17.11 6.26
C GLY A 24 -3.72 16.94 6.24
N GLN A 25 -3.01 17.41 7.27
CA GLN A 25 -1.56 17.22 7.41
C GLN A 25 -1.24 15.73 7.26
N LEU A 26 -0.40 15.44 6.28
CA LEU A 26 0.15 14.13 6.07
C LEU A 26 1.47 14.06 6.85
N ASP A 27 1.49 13.30 7.92
CA ASP A 27 2.64 13.23 8.82
C ASP A 27 2.94 11.79 9.25
N ALA A 28 3.92 11.62 10.12
CA ALA A 28 4.13 10.42 10.89
C ALA A 28 4.11 10.75 12.39
N SER A 29 3.73 9.78 13.20
CA SER A 29 3.61 9.96 14.65
C SER A 29 4.74 9.22 15.38
N PRO A 30 5.57 9.90 16.19
CA PRO A 30 6.53 9.24 17.06
C PRO A 30 5.86 8.25 18.03
N THR A 31 4.62 8.53 18.43
CA THR A 31 3.83 7.63 19.29
C THR A 31 3.45 6.36 18.54
N LEU A 32 2.85 6.47 17.34
CA LEU A 32 2.53 5.29 16.52
C LEU A 32 3.80 4.49 16.19
N PHE A 33 4.89 5.19 15.85
CA PHE A 33 6.18 4.56 15.57
C PHE A 33 6.68 3.74 16.76
N THR A 34 6.57 4.28 17.97
CA THR A 34 7.00 3.57 19.19
C THR A 34 6.12 2.36 19.46
N VAL A 35 4.80 2.51 19.36
CA VAL A 35 3.85 1.40 19.56
C VAL A 35 4.11 0.28 18.56
N MET A 36 4.30 0.62 17.27
CA MET A 36 4.58 -0.37 16.25
C MET A 36 5.95 -1.05 16.46
N ALA A 37 6.98 -0.29 16.86
CA ALA A 37 8.28 -0.85 17.19
C ALA A 37 8.17 -1.86 18.34
N ALA A 38 7.40 -1.54 19.38
CA ALA A 38 7.20 -2.40 20.54
C ALA A 38 6.49 -3.71 20.15
N ILE A 39 5.34 -3.65 19.46
CA ILE A 39 4.60 -4.86 19.10
C ILE A 39 5.36 -5.74 18.10
N ASN A 40 6.11 -5.13 17.17
CA ASN A 40 6.96 -5.87 16.23
C ASN A 40 8.14 -6.55 16.95
N ALA A 41 8.66 -5.99 18.04
CA ALA A 41 9.73 -6.59 18.82
C ALA A 41 9.27 -7.80 19.65
N VAL A 42 7.97 -7.88 19.98
CA VAL A 42 7.43 -8.94 20.86
C VAL A 42 6.57 -10.00 20.17
N GLY A 43 6.37 -9.90 18.86
CA GLY A 43 5.78 -10.99 18.05
C GLY A 43 4.61 -10.60 17.13
N TYR A 44 4.40 -9.32 16.84
CA TYR A 44 3.48 -8.93 15.76
C TYR A 44 4.14 -9.15 14.38
N ASP A 45 3.91 -10.34 13.83
CA ASP A 45 4.58 -10.84 12.62
C ASP A 45 3.71 -10.85 11.36
N ALA A 46 2.51 -10.26 11.44
CA ALA A 46 1.55 -10.21 10.36
C ALA A 46 2.20 -9.69 9.07
N ASP A 47 2.07 -10.47 8.00
CA ASP A 47 2.52 -10.17 6.66
C ASP A 47 4.01 -9.81 6.50
N LEU A 48 4.92 -10.11 7.44
CA LEU A 48 6.34 -9.70 7.35
C LEU A 48 7.06 -10.09 6.03
N ALA A 49 6.71 -11.23 5.46
CA ALA A 49 7.27 -11.72 4.20
C ALA A 49 6.62 -11.09 2.96
N SER A 50 5.60 -10.25 3.14
CA SER A 50 4.91 -9.58 2.03
C SER A 50 5.86 -8.65 1.28
N PRO A 51 5.87 -8.68 -0.07
CA PRO A 51 6.64 -7.72 -0.88
C PRO A 51 6.14 -6.28 -0.71
N ASN A 52 4.95 -6.09 -0.15
CA ASN A 52 4.35 -4.77 0.07
C ASN A 52 4.81 -4.14 1.39
N ASN A 53 5.55 -4.85 2.24
CA ASN A 53 6.14 -4.24 3.43
C ASN A 53 7.16 -3.18 3.08
N HIS A 54 7.23 -2.16 3.93
CA HIS A 54 8.35 -1.26 3.88
C HIS A 54 9.59 -1.90 4.56
N PRO A 55 10.79 -1.86 3.93
CA PRO A 55 12.01 -2.44 4.50
C PRO A 55 12.36 -1.93 5.91
N LEU A 56 11.93 -0.70 6.21
CA LEU A 56 12.12 -0.07 7.52
C LEU A 56 11.59 -0.92 8.68
N ARG A 57 10.47 -1.63 8.50
CA ARG A 57 9.89 -2.51 9.54
C ARG A 57 10.90 -3.58 9.97
N ASN A 58 11.54 -4.25 9.01
CA ASN A 58 12.55 -5.27 9.30
C ASN A 58 13.86 -4.66 9.81
N ALA A 59 14.28 -3.51 9.29
CA ALA A 59 15.47 -2.82 9.79
C ALA A 59 15.33 -2.46 11.28
N ILE A 60 14.19 -1.91 11.70
CA ILE A 60 13.93 -1.57 13.11
C ILE A 60 13.92 -2.83 13.97
N ARG A 61 13.22 -3.89 13.55
CA ARG A 61 13.21 -5.18 14.27
C ARG A 61 14.61 -5.73 14.49
N GLN A 62 15.45 -5.71 13.46
CA GLN A 62 16.84 -6.17 13.55
C GLN A 62 17.68 -5.30 14.49
N GLU A 63 17.49 -3.99 14.48
CA GLU A 63 18.19 -3.07 15.39
C GLU A 63 17.76 -3.26 16.85
N LEU A 64 16.48 -3.54 17.10
CA LEU A 64 15.97 -3.83 18.45
C LEU A 64 16.48 -5.17 18.97
N ALA A 65 16.56 -6.20 18.11
CA ALA A 65 17.06 -7.52 18.48
C ALA A 65 18.54 -7.54 18.92
N LYS A 66 19.33 -6.53 18.54
CA LYS A 66 20.74 -6.38 18.95
C LYS A 66 20.89 -5.80 20.35
N ARG A 67 19.81 -5.32 20.97
CA ARG A 67 19.84 -4.58 22.24
C ARG A 67 19.33 -5.44 23.38
N ASN A 68 19.87 -5.22 24.58
CA ASN A 68 19.25 -5.71 25.80
C ASN A 68 18.20 -4.70 26.26
N ILE A 69 16.92 -5.05 26.14
CA ILE A 69 15.79 -4.18 26.48
C ILE A 69 15.00 -4.84 27.62
N PRO A 70 15.24 -4.45 28.88
CA PRO A 70 14.62 -5.06 30.07
C PRO A 70 13.09 -5.14 30.07
N SER A 71 12.41 -4.20 29.42
CA SER A 71 10.94 -4.16 29.34
C SER A 71 10.33 -5.14 28.34
N LEU A 72 11.12 -5.77 27.44
CA LEU A 72 10.61 -6.68 26.41
C LEU A 72 9.82 -7.89 26.97
N PRO A 73 10.26 -8.59 28.03
CA PRO A 73 9.48 -9.71 28.59
C PRO A 73 8.09 -9.27 29.07
N ALA A 74 8.00 -8.12 29.75
CA ALA A 74 6.72 -7.59 30.23
C ALA A 74 5.83 -7.10 29.06
N LEU A 75 6.41 -6.45 28.05
CA LEU A 75 5.70 -6.11 26.82
C LEU A 75 5.19 -7.34 26.08
N LYS A 76 5.96 -8.43 26.07
CA LYS A 76 5.56 -9.70 25.44
C LYS A 76 4.40 -10.35 26.19
N ASP A 77 4.46 -10.39 27.52
CA ASP A 77 3.35 -10.87 28.33
C ASP A 77 2.07 -10.03 28.11
N PHE A 78 2.21 -8.70 28.10
CA PHE A 78 1.12 -7.78 27.76
C PHE A 78 0.50 -8.10 26.40
N PHE A 79 1.34 -8.22 25.36
CA PHE A 79 0.91 -8.51 23.99
C PHE A 79 0.19 -9.85 23.89
N LEU A 80 0.68 -10.88 24.57
CA LEU A 80 0.06 -12.21 24.59
C LEU A 80 -1.30 -12.21 25.31
N ARG A 81 -1.47 -11.42 26.38
CA ARG A 81 -2.75 -11.28 27.09
C ARG A 81 -3.81 -10.52 26.29
N HIS A 82 -3.40 -9.67 25.35
CA HIS A 82 -4.28 -8.82 24.54
C HIS A 82 -4.50 -9.35 23.12
N ARG A 83 -4.16 -10.61 22.84
CA ARG A 83 -4.28 -11.19 21.50
C ARG A 83 -5.70 -11.09 20.97
N GLN A 84 -5.81 -10.70 19.71
CA GLN A 84 -7.07 -10.63 18.98
C GLN A 84 -7.25 -11.84 18.06
N ARG A 85 -8.50 -12.05 17.61
CA ARG A 85 -8.87 -13.18 16.75
C ARG A 85 -8.21 -13.20 15.38
N ASN A 86 -7.65 -12.07 14.92
CA ASN A 86 -6.89 -11.98 13.68
C ASN A 86 -5.93 -10.77 13.71
N ASP A 87 -4.98 -10.75 12.77
CA ASP A 87 -3.90 -9.76 12.72
C ASP A 87 -4.36 -8.33 12.39
N THR A 88 -5.47 -8.17 11.69
CA THR A 88 -6.06 -6.84 11.42
C THR A 88 -6.64 -6.23 12.69
N LEU A 89 -7.36 -7.01 13.48
CA LEU A 89 -7.91 -6.57 14.76
C LEU A 89 -6.82 -6.40 15.81
N GLU A 90 -5.80 -7.25 15.76
CA GLU A 90 -4.59 -7.11 16.58
C GLU A 90 -3.93 -5.76 16.33
N LEU A 91 -3.69 -5.38 15.07
CA LEU A 91 -3.13 -4.07 14.74
C LEU A 91 -4.06 -2.92 15.14
N SER A 92 -5.37 -3.12 14.91
CA SER A 92 -6.41 -2.11 15.13
C SER A 92 -6.40 -1.56 16.56
N GLN A 93 -6.32 -2.41 17.59
CA GLN A 93 -6.29 -1.96 18.99
C GLN A 93 -5.03 -1.13 19.33
N TYR A 94 -3.87 -1.50 18.79
CA TYR A 94 -2.62 -0.76 19.04
C TYR A 94 -2.58 0.58 18.32
N ILE A 95 -3.20 0.67 17.14
CA ILE A 95 -3.40 1.97 16.48
C ILE A 95 -4.34 2.84 17.31
N SER A 96 -5.45 2.30 17.80
CA SER A 96 -6.36 3.03 18.69
C SER A 96 -5.62 3.54 19.94
N PHE A 97 -4.80 2.68 20.56
CA PHE A 97 -3.95 3.08 21.68
C PHE A 97 -2.99 4.21 21.28
N GLY A 98 -2.25 4.06 20.18
CA GLY A 98 -1.26 5.06 19.75
C GLY A 98 -1.85 6.40 19.31
N LEU A 99 -3.12 6.44 18.91
CA LEU A 99 -3.87 7.67 18.65
C LEU A 99 -4.46 8.31 19.90
N THR A 100 -4.59 7.54 20.99
CA THR A 100 -5.12 7.99 22.28
C THR A 100 -4.01 8.44 23.23
N ALA A 101 -2.86 7.77 23.17
CA ALA A 101 -1.69 8.04 23.99
C ALA A 101 -1.05 9.38 23.62
N GLY A 102 -0.52 10.07 24.63
CA GLY A 102 0.26 11.29 24.46
C GLY A 102 1.58 11.06 23.71
N PRO A 103 2.35 12.15 23.47
CA PRO A 103 3.67 12.03 22.84
C PRO A 103 4.65 11.24 23.72
N PRO A 104 5.76 10.73 23.15
CA PRO A 104 6.88 10.27 23.96
C PRO A 104 7.48 11.41 24.81
N PRO A 105 8.16 11.09 25.93
CA PRO A 105 8.49 9.75 26.40
C PRO A 105 7.47 9.17 27.40
N ASP A 106 6.42 9.90 27.78
CA ASP A 106 5.49 9.51 28.85
C ASP A 106 4.28 8.72 28.33
N PHE A 107 3.85 8.95 27.09
CA PHE A 107 2.69 8.29 26.46
C PHE A 107 1.39 8.43 27.24
N ALA A 108 1.30 9.44 28.11
CA ALA A 108 0.21 9.58 29.05
C ALA A 108 -1.13 9.80 28.32
N ILE A 109 -2.15 9.02 28.69
CA ILE A 109 -3.52 9.24 28.24
C ILE A 109 -4.11 10.37 29.12
N ARG A 110 -4.43 11.50 28.50
CA ARG A 110 -4.93 12.71 29.20
C ARG A 110 -6.43 12.94 29.02
N MET A 111 -7.15 11.92 28.56
CA MET A 111 -8.59 11.95 28.32
C MET A 111 -9.35 11.57 29.60
N ARG A 112 -10.61 12.01 29.73
CA ARG A 112 -11.49 11.50 30.79
C ARG A 112 -11.82 10.04 30.51
N ASP A 113 -12.04 9.22 31.55
CA ASP A 113 -12.33 7.78 31.38
C ASP A 113 -13.49 7.52 30.41
N VAL A 114 -14.52 8.37 30.43
CA VAL A 114 -15.70 8.28 29.54
C VAL A 114 -15.40 8.62 28.07
N GLU A 115 -14.25 9.23 27.79
CA GLU A 115 -13.80 9.61 26.45
C GLU A 115 -12.78 8.61 25.90
N ILE A 116 -12.22 7.73 26.73
CA ILE A 116 -11.25 6.72 26.28
C ILE A 116 -11.98 5.72 25.37
N PRO A 117 -11.44 5.44 24.17
CA PRO A 117 -12.03 4.46 23.28
C PRO A 117 -12.16 3.07 23.95
N PRO A 118 -13.27 2.33 23.72
CA PRO A 118 -13.49 1.05 24.39
C PRO A 118 -12.38 0.02 24.18
N ASP A 119 -11.74 0.04 23.01
CA ASP A 119 -10.61 -0.82 22.65
C ASP A 119 -9.28 -0.42 23.29
N VAL A 120 -9.21 0.75 23.94
CA VAL A 120 -8.04 1.25 24.67
C VAL A 120 -8.22 1.13 26.18
N SER A 121 -9.47 1.08 26.68
CA SER A 121 -9.78 1.07 28.11
C SER A 121 -9.07 -0.04 28.89
N SER A 122 -8.87 -1.23 28.29
CA SER A 122 -8.16 -2.34 28.93
C SER A 122 -6.63 -2.29 28.78
N MET A 123 -6.09 -1.34 28.01
CA MET A 123 -4.68 -1.29 27.59
C MET A 123 -3.87 -0.19 28.28
N GLN A 124 -4.43 0.51 29.28
CA GLN A 124 -3.76 1.66 29.91
C GLN A 124 -2.38 1.33 30.50
N GLU A 125 -2.18 0.09 30.98
CA GLU A 125 -0.89 -0.38 31.52
C GLU A 125 0.25 -0.35 30.48
N LEU A 126 -0.08 -0.36 29.18
CA LEU A 126 0.89 -0.25 28.09
C LEU A 126 1.67 1.08 28.15
N THR A 127 1.09 2.14 28.70
CA THR A 127 1.73 3.46 28.87
C THR A 127 3.08 3.35 29.59
N GLY A 128 3.10 2.68 30.74
CA GLY A 128 4.32 2.52 31.55
C GLY A 128 5.35 1.62 30.88
N LEU A 129 4.88 0.55 30.21
CA LEU A 129 5.74 -0.36 29.45
C LEU A 129 6.40 0.35 28.26
N LEU A 130 5.64 1.17 27.53
CA LEU A 130 6.17 1.96 26.40
C LEU A 130 7.14 3.03 26.86
N ALA A 131 6.90 3.69 27.99
CA ALA A 131 7.84 4.68 28.53
C ALA A 131 9.21 4.06 28.89
N ALA A 132 9.21 2.85 29.47
CA ALA A 132 10.42 2.09 29.72
C ALA A 132 11.10 1.66 28.40
N PHE A 133 10.33 1.04 27.51
CA PHE A 133 10.80 0.58 26.20
C PHE A 133 11.39 1.72 25.36
N TYR A 134 10.75 2.88 25.32
CA TYR A 134 11.22 4.06 24.57
C TYR A 134 12.65 4.45 24.94
N LYS A 135 12.95 4.46 26.26
CA LYS A 135 14.26 4.78 26.80
C LYS A 135 15.26 3.65 26.55
N GLU A 136 14.91 2.43 26.94
CA GLU A 136 15.80 1.27 26.89
C GLU A 136 16.19 0.88 25.46
N ALA A 137 15.25 1.00 24.52
CA ALA A 137 15.48 0.69 23.12
C ALA A 137 16.09 1.86 22.32
N ASN A 138 16.24 3.04 22.94
CA ASN A 138 16.63 4.29 22.28
C ASN A 138 15.77 4.58 21.03
N ILE A 139 14.45 4.59 21.23
CA ILE A 139 13.49 4.78 20.13
C ILE A 139 13.62 6.17 19.49
N GLU A 140 14.03 7.19 20.24
CA GLU A 140 14.28 8.53 19.71
C GLU A 140 15.32 8.51 18.58
N ASP A 141 16.44 7.81 18.77
CA ASP A 141 17.46 7.63 17.74
C ASP A 141 16.92 6.85 16.52
N LEU A 142 16.20 5.76 16.77
CA LEU A 142 15.59 4.96 15.70
C LEU A 142 14.58 5.78 14.88
N TRP A 143 13.74 6.57 15.54
CA TRP A 143 12.83 7.51 14.89
C TRP A 143 13.60 8.50 14.01
N ASN A 144 14.60 9.17 14.56
CA ASN A 144 15.40 10.17 13.84
C ASN A 144 16.11 9.59 12.61
N ARG A 145 16.68 8.37 12.72
CA ARG A 145 17.27 7.64 11.60
C ARG A 145 16.24 7.22 10.55
N SER A 146 14.99 7.00 10.95
CA SER A 146 13.90 6.59 10.08
C SER A 146 13.22 7.73 9.32
N ARG A 147 13.32 8.97 9.83
CA ARG A 147 12.65 10.16 9.26
C ARG A 147 12.87 10.34 7.75
N PRO A 148 14.08 10.17 7.18
CA PRO A 148 14.26 10.34 5.74
C PRO A 148 13.40 9.38 4.90
N ALA A 149 13.34 8.10 5.29
CA ALA A 149 12.54 7.09 4.59
C ALA A 149 11.03 7.34 4.76
N ILE A 150 10.61 7.74 5.96
CA ILE A 150 9.23 8.14 6.25
C ILE A 150 8.82 9.35 5.39
N ASN A 151 9.65 10.40 5.36
CA ASN A 151 9.39 11.61 4.58
C ASN A 151 9.34 11.33 3.07
N GLN A 152 10.20 10.43 2.57
CA GLN A 152 10.14 9.98 1.17
C GLN A 152 8.79 9.31 0.87
N TYR A 153 8.30 8.46 1.78
CA TYR A 153 7.00 7.80 1.61
C TYR A 153 5.82 8.78 1.72
N ILE A 154 5.88 9.74 2.64
CA ILE A 154 4.93 10.86 2.75
C ILE A 154 4.89 11.65 1.44
N GLY A 155 6.04 11.96 0.85
CA GLY A 155 6.13 12.69 -0.42
C GLY A 155 5.36 12.03 -1.57
N ARG A 156 5.29 10.69 -1.59
CA ARG A 156 4.51 9.92 -2.57
C ARG A 156 2.99 10.13 -2.44
N TYR A 157 2.51 10.43 -1.25
CA TYR A 157 1.09 10.64 -0.95
C TYR A 157 0.68 12.12 -1.04
N HIS A 158 1.62 13.05 -0.80
CA HIS A 158 1.31 14.48 -0.65
C HIS A 158 0.48 15.04 -1.81
N GLY A 159 0.99 15.00 -3.05
CA GLY A 159 0.27 15.53 -4.21
C GLY A 159 -1.11 14.91 -4.42
N PRO A 160 -1.22 13.57 -4.54
CA PRO A 160 -2.51 12.92 -4.76
C PRO A 160 -3.54 13.12 -3.64
N VAL A 161 -3.10 13.22 -2.38
CA VAL A 161 -3.99 13.52 -1.25
C VAL A 161 -4.50 14.96 -1.33
N THR A 162 -3.62 15.92 -1.62
CA THR A 162 -4.00 17.33 -1.81
C THR A 162 -5.03 17.46 -2.93
N ASP A 163 -4.82 16.80 -4.07
CA ASP A 163 -5.76 16.82 -5.19
C ASP A 163 -7.13 16.24 -4.81
N ALA A 164 -7.14 15.12 -4.08
CA ALA A 164 -8.39 14.50 -3.62
C ALA A 164 -9.17 15.38 -2.64
N VAL A 165 -8.49 16.01 -1.68
CA VAL A 165 -9.10 16.95 -0.72
C VAL A 165 -9.64 18.18 -1.45
N LEU A 166 -8.88 18.74 -2.39
CA LEU A 166 -9.32 19.88 -3.21
C LEU A 166 -10.54 19.53 -4.06
N GLN A 167 -10.55 18.35 -4.69
CA GLN A 167 -11.67 17.87 -5.48
C GLN A 167 -12.95 17.77 -4.63
N VAL A 168 -12.86 17.20 -3.43
CA VAL A 168 -13.99 17.11 -2.51
C VAL A 168 -14.43 18.50 -2.05
N ASN A 169 -13.51 19.36 -1.61
CA ASN A 169 -13.86 20.71 -1.15
C ASN A 169 -14.54 21.53 -2.25
N ALA A 170 -14.07 21.42 -3.49
CA ALA A 170 -14.66 22.09 -4.64
C ALA A 170 -16.08 21.58 -4.90
N TYR A 171 -16.30 20.25 -4.90
CA TYR A 171 -17.63 19.67 -5.11
C TYR A 171 -18.60 20.01 -3.98
N MET A 172 -18.14 19.97 -2.73
CA MET A 172 -18.94 20.27 -1.54
C MET A 172 -19.11 21.79 -1.28
N ARG A 173 -18.43 22.62 -2.09
CA ARG A 173 -18.29 24.08 -1.96
C ARG A 173 -17.93 24.51 -0.54
N GLN A 174 -16.97 23.79 0.05
CA GLN A 174 -16.52 24.03 1.40
C GLN A 174 -15.37 25.06 1.38
N GLN A 175 -15.61 26.25 1.96
CA GLN A 175 -14.72 27.42 1.86
C GLN A 175 -13.49 27.35 2.78
N THR A 176 -13.55 26.55 3.85
CA THR A 176 -12.45 26.34 4.79
C THR A 176 -12.28 24.86 5.03
N SER A 177 -11.04 24.42 5.18
CA SER A 177 -10.72 23.06 5.54
C SER A 177 -11.25 22.75 6.95
N GLY A 178 -12.44 22.15 6.98
CA GLY A 178 -13.05 21.57 8.18
C GLY A 178 -14.25 22.28 8.80
N PHE A 179 -14.86 21.58 9.76
CA PHE A 179 -15.83 22.12 10.71
C PHE A 179 -15.08 22.80 11.86
N LYS A 180 -15.57 23.93 12.34
CA LYS A 180 -14.95 24.64 13.48
C LYS A 180 -14.78 23.69 14.67
N GLY A 181 -13.52 23.46 15.06
CA GLY A 181 -13.15 22.62 16.19
C GLY A 181 -13.01 21.12 15.88
N ARG A 182 -13.16 20.66 14.62
CA ARG A 182 -12.84 19.29 14.20
C ARG A 182 -11.62 19.26 13.30
N HIS A 183 -10.75 18.27 13.46
CA HIS A 183 -9.53 18.13 12.67
C HIS A 183 -9.54 16.84 11.87
N PHE A 184 -8.88 16.89 10.72
CA PHE A 184 -8.64 15.74 9.86
C PHE A 184 -7.14 15.52 9.75
N GLN A 185 -6.67 14.34 10.16
CA GLN A 185 -5.25 14.01 10.26
C GLN A 185 -4.96 12.72 9.51
N ILE A 186 -3.85 12.68 8.77
CA ILE A 186 -3.39 11.46 8.11
C ILE A 186 -2.00 11.11 8.65
N PHE A 187 -1.83 9.86 9.09
CA PHE A 187 -0.55 9.33 9.51
C PHE A 187 -0.06 8.22 8.57
N ILE A 188 1.20 8.28 8.17
CA ILE A 188 1.92 7.17 7.56
C ILE A 188 2.62 6.36 8.64
N GLU A 189 2.34 5.05 8.72
CA GLU A 189 3.00 4.14 9.66
C GLU A 189 3.64 2.97 8.92
N LEU A 190 4.96 3.06 8.69
CA LEU A 190 5.70 2.12 7.85
C LEU A 190 6.02 0.78 8.53
N GLN A 191 5.81 0.67 9.85
CA GLN A 191 6.03 -0.57 10.59
C GLN A 191 4.76 -1.42 10.76
N ALA A 192 3.61 -0.91 10.31
CA ALA A 192 2.37 -1.66 10.27
C ALA A 192 2.37 -2.73 9.17
N ALA A 193 1.53 -3.76 9.32
CA ALA A 193 1.29 -4.72 8.24
C ALA A 193 0.73 -4.00 7.00
N PRO A 194 1.20 -4.33 5.79
CA PRO A 194 0.97 -3.53 4.61
C PRO A 194 -0.48 -3.66 4.11
N ASN A 195 -0.87 -2.74 3.23
CA ASN A 195 -2.17 -2.70 2.54
C ASN A 195 -3.38 -2.45 3.43
N GLN A 196 -3.13 -2.00 4.66
CA GLN A 196 -4.17 -1.64 5.62
C GLN A 196 -4.35 -0.12 5.70
N ILE A 197 -5.59 0.26 5.97
CA ILE A 197 -5.99 1.63 6.27
C ILE A 197 -6.90 1.56 7.48
N GLN A 198 -6.62 2.44 8.44
CA GLN A 198 -7.23 2.39 9.75
C GLN A 198 -7.78 3.78 10.05
N THR A 199 -9.10 3.87 10.11
CA THR A 199 -9.80 5.14 10.33
C THR A 199 -10.33 5.18 11.75
N ARG A 200 -10.17 6.32 12.43
CA ARG A 200 -10.72 6.59 13.76
C ARG A 200 -11.38 7.96 13.80
N SER A 201 -12.48 8.06 14.53
CA SER A 201 -13.13 9.32 14.86
C SER A 201 -13.26 9.39 16.38
N TYR A 202 -12.39 10.14 17.04
CA TYR A 202 -12.38 10.29 18.50
C TYR A 202 -12.60 11.75 18.88
N GLY A 203 -13.77 12.02 19.46
CA GLY A 203 -14.19 13.39 19.75
C GLY A 203 -14.17 14.26 18.49
N ASN A 204 -13.25 15.22 18.47
CA ASN A 204 -13.07 16.16 17.37
C ASN A 204 -12.01 15.74 16.33
N GLU A 205 -11.29 14.66 16.59
CA GLU A 205 -10.21 14.18 15.73
C GLU A 205 -10.72 13.08 14.80
N TYR A 206 -10.57 13.28 13.49
CA TYR A 206 -10.78 12.24 12.48
C TYR A 206 -9.44 11.88 11.86
N THR A 207 -8.97 10.67 12.14
CA THR A 207 -7.62 10.24 11.81
C THR A 207 -7.64 9.04 10.88
N ILE A 208 -6.83 9.09 9.82
CA ILE A 208 -6.56 7.97 8.93
C ILE A 208 -5.09 7.55 9.10
N VAL A 209 -4.85 6.29 9.46
CA VAL A 209 -3.51 5.69 9.49
C VAL A 209 -3.34 4.79 8.27
N ILE A 210 -2.32 5.07 7.47
CA ILE A 210 -2.03 4.38 6.21
C ILE A 210 -0.76 3.55 6.37
N ALA A 211 -0.90 2.24 6.13
CA ALA A 211 0.23 1.32 6.08
C ALA A 211 0.88 1.26 4.68
N PRO A 212 2.09 0.69 4.55
CA PRO A 212 2.76 0.53 3.27
C PRO A 212 1.89 -0.16 2.22
N SER A 213 1.88 0.32 0.99
CA SER A 213 1.06 -0.20 -0.10
C SER A 213 1.69 0.10 -1.47
N PRO A 214 1.53 -0.79 -2.47
CA PRO A 214 2.17 -0.62 -3.78
C PRO A 214 1.62 0.53 -4.62
N GLU A 215 0.36 0.89 -4.40
CA GLU A 215 -0.27 2.07 -4.99
C GLU A 215 -0.82 2.98 -3.87
N PRO A 216 -0.73 4.32 -4.01
CA PRO A 216 -1.30 5.22 -3.03
C PRO A 216 -2.81 5.00 -2.87
N ARG A 217 -3.26 4.90 -1.63
CA ARG A 217 -4.65 4.58 -1.29
C ARG A 217 -5.58 5.79 -1.31
N ILE A 218 -5.56 6.53 -2.41
CA ILE A 218 -6.20 7.85 -2.51
C ILE A 218 -7.71 7.77 -2.45
N PHE A 219 -8.30 6.71 -3.02
CA PHE A 219 -9.73 6.45 -2.90
C PHE A 219 -10.16 6.40 -1.42
N ASP A 220 -9.46 5.59 -0.61
CA ASP A 220 -9.79 5.41 0.80
C ASP A 220 -9.60 6.70 1.62
N VAL A 221 -8.57 7.51 1.30
CA VAL A 221 -8.36 8.83 1.93
C VAL A 221 -9.49 9.78 1.58
N ARG A 222 -9.88 9.86 0.30
CA ARG A 222 -11.00 10.70 -0.16
C ARG A 222 -12.32 10.28 0.50
N HIS A 223 -12.55 8.98 0.59
CA HIS A 223 -13.70 8.37 1.25
C HIS A 223 -13.77 8.76 2.73
N GLY A 224 -12.66 8.60 3.47
CA GLY A 224 -12.57 9.03 4.87
C GLY A 224 -12.71 10.55 5.05
N TYR A 225 -12.20 11.36 4.12
CA TYR A 225 -12.39 12.82 4.15
C TYR A 225 -13.86 13.22 3.94
N LEU A 226 -14.59 12.50 3.09
CA LEU A 226 -16.03 12.70 2.92
C LEU A 226 -16.80 12.35 4.19
N HIS A 227 -16.47 11.27 4.89
CA HIS A 227 -17.02 10.96 6.22
C HIS A 227 -16.74 12.08 7.23
N TYR A 228 -15.50 12.55 7.30
CA TYR A 228 -15.13 13.67 8.15
C TYR A 228 -16.06 14.88 7.93
N LEU A 229 -16.41 15.20 6.69
CA LEU A 229 -17.33 16.29 6.39
C LEU A 229 -18.80 15.94 6.67
N LEU A 230 -19.26 14.76 6.28
CA LEU A 230 -20.69 14.44 6.22
C LEU A 230 -21.26 13.88 7.51
N ASP A 231 -20.47 13.18 8.33
CA ASP A 231 -20.96 12.61 9.60
C ASP A 231 -21.44 13.70 10.56
N ALA A 232 -20.76 14.85 10.62
CA ALA A 232 -21.24 15.98 11.42
C ALA A 232 -22.58 16.55 10.93
N LEU A 233 -22.88 16.44 9.63
CA LEU A 233 -24.16 16.89 9.09
C LEU A 233 -25.27 15.91 9.47
N SER A 234 -25.04 14.61 9.35
CA SER A 234 -26.04 13.61 9.76
C SER A 234 -26.32 13.68 11.26
N THR A 235 -25.30 13.86 12.11
CA THR A 235 -25.50 14.10 13.55
C THR A 235 -26.24 15.41 13.82
N ARG A 236 -25.88 16.52 13.14
CA ARG A 236 -26.55 17.82 13.35
C ARG A 236 -28.03 17.80 12.99
N TYR A 237 -28.39 17.04 11.95
CA TYR A 237 -29.77 16.93 11.45
C TYR A 237 -30.41 15.59 11.79
N GLU A 238 -29.98 14.98 12.90
CA GLU A 238 -30.47 13.69 13.38
C GLU A 238 -32.01 13.67 13.45
N GLU A 239 -32.65 14.71 13.98
CA GLU A 239 -34.12 14.73 14.13
C GLU A 239 -34.85 14.55 12.78
N ILE A 240 -34.32 15.12 11.70
CA ILE A 240 -34.90 14.99 10.36
C ILE A 240 -34.72 13.54 9.87
N LEU A 241 -33.53 12.98 10.06
CA LEU A 241 -33.18 11.64 9.61
C LEU A 241 -33.89 10.54 10.41
N GLN A 242 -34.04 10.70 11.73
CA GLN A 242 -34.73 9.73 12.58
C GLN A 242 -36.19 9.53 12.16
N ARG A 243 -36.85 10.58 11.65
CA ARG A 243 -38.20 10.48 11.06
C ARG A 243 -38.25 9.61 9.80
N LYS A 244 -37.09 9.30 9.20
CA LYS A 244 -36.94 8.46 8.00
C LYS A 244 -36.37 7.06 8.31
N LYS A 245 -36.10 6.77 9.58
CA LYS A 245 -35.38 5.57 10.01
C LYS A 245 -36.04 4.25 9.60
N SER A 246 -37.35 4.21 9.38
CA SER A 246 -38.05 2.99 8.93
C SER A 246 -37.48 2.41 7.64
N LEU A 247 -36.81 3.21 6.80
CA LEU A 247 -36.15 2.71 5.58
C LEU A 247 -35.01 1.71 5.88
N VAL A 248 -34.43 1.74 7.09
CA VAL A 248 -33.35 0.82 7.49
C VAL A 248 -33.77 -0.65 7.43
N ASP A 249 -35.07 -0.94 7.58
CA ASP A 249 -35.61 -2.30 7.52
C ASP A 249 -35.30 -2.98 6.17
N HIS A 250 -35.21 -2.19 5.08
CA HIS A 250 -34.77 -2.71 3.79
C HIS A 250 -33.29 -3.10 3.77
N ALA A 251 -32.43 -2.34 4.44
CA ALA A 251 -30.99 -2.58 4.50
C ALA A 251 -30.65 -3.84 5.31
N LEU A 252 -31.49 -4.23 6.27
CA LEU A 252 -31.35 -5.48 7.03
C LEU A 252 -31.39 -6.73 6.12
N ARG A 253 -31.99 -6.63 4.94
CA ARG A 253 -32.03 -7.72 3.94
C ARG A 253 -30.70 -7.89 3.20
N SER A 254 -29.81 -6.90 3.22
CA SER A 254 -28.48 -7.02 2.62
C SER A 254 -27.56 -7.87 3.50
N LYS A 255 -26.97 -8.91 2.90
CA LYS A 255 -25.93 -9.72 3.54
C LYS A 255 -24.53 -9.10 3.41
N VAL A 256 -24.37 -8.19 2.46
CA VAL A 256 -23.09 -7.56 2.13
C VAL A 256 -22.84 -6.33 3.01
N LEU A 257 -23.90 -5.59 3.34
CA LEU A 257 -23.79 -4.39 4.15
C LEU A 257 -23.27 -4.75 5.56
N PRO A 258 -22.19 -4.11 6.03
CA PRO A 258 -21.71 -4.32 7.39
C PRO A 258 -22.74 -3.96 8.46
N ASP A 259 -22.74 -4.70 9.57
CA ASP A 259 -23.75 -4.54 10.62
C ASP A 259 -23.73 -3.16 11.31
N SER A 260 -22.59 -2.46 11.30
CA SER A 260 -22.50 -1.08 11.80
C SER A 260 -23.47 -0.14 11.09
N PHE A 261 -23.59 -0.24 9.76
CA PHE A 261 -24.53 0.57 8.98
C PHE A 261 -25.98 0.15 9.18
N LYS A 262 -26.23 -1.13 9.50
CA LYS A 262 -27.59 -1.61 9.82
C LYS A 262 -28.09 -1.09 11.17
N GLN A 263 -27.17 -0.89 12.12
CA GLN A 263 -27.49 -0.45 13.47
C GLN A 263 -27.55 1.08 13.59
N ASP A 264 -26.82 1.80 12.74
CA ASP A 264 -26.76 3.26 12.72
C ASP A 264 -27.28 3.82 11.39
N PHE A 265 -28.51 4.31 11.41
CA PHE A 265 -29.16 4.90 10.24
C PHE A 265 -28.53 6.22 9.79
N LEU A 266 -27.93 6.99 10.70
CA LEU A 266 -27.24 8.23 10.35
C LEU A 266 -25.98 7.90 9.55
N LEU A 267 -25.21 6.91 10.01
CA LEU A 267 -24.03 6.40 9.33
C LEU A 267 -24.37 5.82 7.95
N LEU A 268 -25.44 5.03 7.83
CA LEU A 268 -25.91 4.50 6.55
C LEU A 268 -26.34 5.61 5.57
N THR A 269 -26.98 6.66 6.09
CA THR A 269 -27.37 7.82 5.28
C THR A 269 -26.13 8.55 4.77
N THR A 270 -25.13 8.79 5.63
CA THR A 270 -23.86 9.38 5.23
C THR A 270 -23.20 8.52 4.15
N GLU A 271 -23.03 7.22 4.39
CA GLU A 271 -22.40 6.30 3.44
C GLU A 271 -23.11 6.32 2.08
N SER A 272 -24.44 6.30 2.08
CA SER A 272 -25.24 6.37 0.86
C SER A 272 -25.01 7.67 0.07
N LEU A 273 -24.90 8.81 0.75
CA LEU A 273 -24.54 10.08 0.11
C LEU A 273 -23.11 10.06 -0.42
N ILE A 274 -22.16 9.52 0.36
CA ILE A 274 -20.75 9.38 -0.05
C ILE A 274 -20.66 8.58 -1.35
N LYS A 275 -21.33 7.42 -1.43
CA LYS A 275 -21.35 6.59 -2.63
C LYS A 275 -21.91 7.33 -3.85
N ALA A 276 -22.94 8.15 -3.67
CA ALA A 276 -23.49 8.99 -4.74
C ALA A 276 -22.50 10.09 -5.19
N VAL A 277 -21.83 10.76 -4.24
CA VAL A 277 -20.81 11.77 -4.52
C VAL A 277 -19.61 11.16 -5.25
N GLU A 278 -19.09 10.03 -4.76
CA GLU A 278 -17.98 9.30 -5.39
C GLU A 278 -18.32 8.90 -6.83
N ALA A 279 -19.53 8.36 -7.06
CA ALA A 279 -19.99 8.03 -8.41
C ALA A 279 -20.00 9.25 -9.36
N ARG A 280 -20.33 10.44 -8.84
CA ARG A 280 -20.29 11.70 -9.60
C ARG A 280 -18.87 12.16 -9.88
N LEU A 281 -18.00 12.16 -8.86
CA LEU A 281 -16.59 12.57 -8.97
C LEU A 281 -15.81 11.66 -9.92
N ASP A 282 -16.05 10.35 -9.85
CA ASP A 282 -15.36 9.35 -10.67
C ASP A 282 -16.00 9.20 -12.07
N ARG A 283 -17.13 9.87 -12.31
CA ARG A 283 -17.92 9.77 -13.55
C ARG A 283 -18.35 8.33 -13.85
N GLN A 284 -18.67 7.58 -12.81
CA GLN A 284 -19.10 6.19 -12.86
C GLN A 284 -20.53 6.06 -12.31
N PRO A 285 -21.56 6.43 -13.08
CA PRO A 285 -22.95 6.38 -12.60
C PRO A 285 -23.40 4.95 -12.23
N GLY A 286 -22.78 3.91 -12.81
CA GLY A 286 -23.03 2.51 -12.44
C GLY A 286 -22.70 2.17 -10.99
N HIS A 287 -21.79 2.91 -10.34
CA HIS A 287 -21.46 2.71 -8.93
C HIS A 287 -22.64 3.00 -7.99
N VAL A 288 -23.60 3.85 -8.40
CA VAL A 288 -24.81 4.11 -7.60
C VAL A 288 -25.66 2.86 -7.51
N GLN A 289 -25.88 2.18 -8.64
CA GLN A 289 -26.64 0.94 -8.67
C GLN A 289 -25.93 -0.16 -7.90
N GLN A 290 -24.60 -0.26 -8.04
CA GLN A 290 -23.81 -1.20 -7.26
C GLN A 290 -23.94 -0.93 -5.74
N ALA A 291 -23.81 0.32 -5.31
CA ALA A 291 -23.94 0.70 -3.92
C ALA A 291 -25.34 0.34 -3.36
N LEU A 292 -26.40 0.55 -4.14
CA LEU A 292 -27.76 0.11 -3.78
C LEU A 292 -27.81 -1.41 -3.56
N LEU A 293 -27.30 -2.19 -4.51
CA LEU A 293 -27.31 -3.66 -4.43
C LEU A 293 -26.48 -4.19 -3.26
N GLU A 294 -25.46 -3.44 -2.82
CA GLU A 294 -24.67 -3.77 -1.62
C GLU A 294 -25.36 -3.36 -0.31
N GLY A 295 -26.41 -2.53 -0.36
CA GLY A 295 -27.21 -2.14 0.79
C GLY A 295 -27.16 -0.66 1.16
N ASN A 296 -26.47 0.19 0.39
CA ASN A 296 -26.51 1.65 0.53
C ASN A 296 -27.80 2.21 -0.06
N ILE A 297 -28.89 1.94 0.66
CA ILE A 297 -30.27 2.08 0.17
C ILE A 297 -30.64 3.49 -0.31
N LEU A 298 -30.01 4.54 0.21
CA LEU A 298 -30.29 5.92 -0.18
C LEU A 298 -29.36 6.45 -1.29
N ALA A 299 -28.41 5.64 -1.78
CA ALA A 299 -27.49 6.09 -2.83
C ALA A 299 -28.22 6.54 -4.11
N PRO A 300 -29.27 5.83 -4.61
CA PRO A 300 -30.05 6.29 -5.75
C PRO A 300 -30.77 7.63 -5.50
N TYR A 301 -31.39 7.77 -4.33
CA TYR A 301 -32.05 9.02 -3.93
C TYR A 301 -31.07 10.19 -3.99
N PHE A 302 -29.89 10.06 -3.35
CA PHE A 302 -28.90 11.13 -3.37
C PHE A 302 -28.37 11.40 -4.78
N ALA A 303 -28.13 10.37 -5.59
CA ALA A 303 -27.72 10.54 -6.98
C ALA A 303 -28.74 11.34 -7.81
N GLU A 304 -30.04 11.20 -7.53
CA GLU A 304 -31.12 11.97 -8.16
C GLU A 304 -31.17 13.43 -7.66
N GLN A 305 -30.78 13.69 -6.40
CA GLN A 305 -30.77 15.04 -5.81
C GLN A 305 -29.51 15.86 -6.14
N LEU A 306 -28.36 15.20 -6.35
CA LEU A 306 -27.09 15.88 -6.63
C LEU A 306 -27.12 16.81 -7.87
N PRO A 307 -27.80 16.49 -8.99
CA PRO A 307 -27.96 17.41 -10.11
C PRO A 307 -28.62 18.75 -9.74
N ALA A 308 -29.57 18.76 -8.79
CA ALA A 308 -30.16 20.01 -8.31
C ALA A 308 -29.16 20.81 -7.46
N TYR A 309 -28.42 20.13 -6.58
CA TYR A 309 -27.32 20.72 -5.82
C TYR A 309 -26.23 21.34 -6.69
N GLU A 310 -25.91 20.73 -7.83
CA GLU A 310 -24.88 21.22 -8.75
C GLU A 310 -25.28 22.49 -9.50
N LYS A 311 -26.59 22.72 -9.71
CA LYS A 311 -27.13 23.90 -10.42
C LYS A 311 -27.24 25.15 -9.56
N GLN A 312 -27.05 25.02 -8.25
CA GLN A 312 -27.21 26.10 -7.27
C GLN A 312 -25.85 26.40 -6.58
N GLU A 313 -25.74 27.50 -5.83
CA GLU A 313 -24.45 28.00 -5.32
C GLU A 313 -24.17 27.72 -3.83
N GLN A 314 -25.16 27.27 -3.06
CA GLN A 314 -25.00 26.93 -1.65
C GLN A 314 -24.05 25.75 -1.46
N SER A 315 -23.31 25.78 -0.36
CA SER A 315 -22.48 24.66 0.08
C SER A 315 -23.31 23.49 0.55
N MET A 316 -22.72 22.29 0.54
CA MET A 316 -23.41 21.09 1.01
C MET A 316 -23.88 21.26 2.46
N VAL A 317 -23.09 21.93 3.31
CA VAL A 317 -23.46 22.22 4.71
C VAL A 317 -24.80 22.96 4.82
N LEU A 318 -25.07 23.90 3.90
CA LEU A 318 -26.31 24.68 3.89
C LEU A 318 -27.46 23.97 3.17
N TYR A 319 -27.16 23.19 2.13
CA TYR A 319 -28.17 22.50 1.32
C TYR A 319 -28.63 21.17 1.93
N TYR A 320 -27.77 20.51 2.71
CA TYR A 320 -28.01 19.18 3.30
C TYR A 320 -29.38 19.04 4.01
N PRO A 321 -29.85 19.99 4.83
CA PRO A 321 -31.13 19.85 5.55
C PRO A 321 -32.33 19.77 4.60
N ALA A 322 -32.31 20.59 3.55
CA ALA A 322 -33.34 20.57 2.52
C ALA A 322 -33.27 19.25 1.72
N MET A 323 -32.05 18.81 1.38
CA MET A 323 -31.82 17.54 0.69
C MET A 323 -32.36 16.36 1.51
N VAL A 324 -31.97 16.17 2.77
CA VAL A 324 -32.45 15.01 3.55
C VAL A 324 -33.91 15.14 3.99
N GLY A 325 -34.41 16.39 4.14
CA GLY A 325 -35.82 16.64 4.42
C GLY A 325 -36.75 16.20 3.28
N ALA A 326 -36.26 16.27 2.04
CA ALA A 326 -37.00 15.89 0.84
C ALA A 326 -37.03 14.38 0.56
N ILE A 327 -36.50 13.53 1.45
CA ILE A 327 -36.63 12.07 1.32
C ILE A 327 -38.11 11.69 1.47
N ASP A 328 -38.70 11.21 0.37
CA ASP A 328 -40.07 10.71 0.36
C ASP A 328 -40.08 9.23 0.79
N LEU A 329 -40.71 8.95 1.94
CA LEU A 329 -40.75 7.60 2.50
C LEU A 329 -41.55 6.62 1.64
N VAL A 330 -42.64 7.08 1.02
CA VAL A 330 -43.52 6.21 0.23
C VAL A 330 -42.84 5.82 -1.07
N HIS A 331 -42.20 6.80 -1.71
CA HIS A 331 -41.46 6.56 -2.95
C HIS A 331 -40.25 5.65 -2.72
N GLU A 332 -39.45 5.92 -1.68
CA GLU A 332 -38.27 5.11 -1.40
C GLU A 332 -38.62 3.71 -0.88
N ASP A 333 -39.67 3.54 -0.06
CA ASP A 333 -40.18 2.22 0.34
C ASP A 333 -40.61 1.39 -0.88
N ALA A 334 -41.34 2.00 -1.83
CA ALA A 334 -41.76 1.35 -3.05
C ALA A 334 -40.59 0.97 -3.98
N ARG A 335 -39.52 1.79 -4.02
CA ARG A 335 -38.27 1.50 -4.73
C ARG A 335 -37.56 0.32 -4.09
N LEU A 336 -37.31 0.41 -2.79
CA LEU A 336 -36.49 -0.54 -2.04
C LEU A 336 -37.16 -1.91 -1.91
N SER A 337 -38.48 -1.97 -1.84
CA SER A 337 -39.24 -3.22 -1.80
C SER A 337 -38.93 -4.15 -3.00
N LYS A 338 -38.53 -3.59 -4.15
CA LYS A 338 -38.24 -4.33 -5.38
C LYS A 338 -36.78 -4.73 -5.56
N VAL A 339 -35.89 -4.31 -4.65
CA VAL A 339 -34.45 -4.55 -4.76
C VAL A 339 -34.11 -5.97 -4.31
N ASP A 340 -33.41 -6.70 -5.18
CA ASP A 340 -32.72 -7.95 -4.84
C ASP A 340 -31.25 -7.64 -4.53
N PHE A 341 -30.86 -7.76 -3.25
CA PHE A 341 -29.51 -7.40 -2.81
C PHE A 341 -28.48 -8.46 -3.22
N SER A 342 -27.26 -8.00 -3.45
CA SER A 342 -26.12 -8.87 -3.76
C SER A 342 -25.91 -9.90 -2.63
N LYS A 343 -25.59 -11.13 -3.02
CA LYS A 343 -25.26 -12.22 -2.08
C LYS A 343 -23.82 -12.16 -1.59
N GLU A 344 -22.94 -11.57 -2.40
CA GLU A 344 -21.50 -11.43 -2.14
C GLU A 344 -21.09 -9.99 -2.41
N ALA A 345 -20.11 -9.51 -1.63
CA ALA A 345 -19.52 -8.20 -1.89
C ALA A 345 -18.79 -8.23 -3.23
N ALA A 346 -18.83 -7.13 -3.99
CA ALA A 346 -17.95 -7.00 -5.14
C ALA A 346 -16.49 -7.23 -4.69
N ALA A 347 -15.72 -7.97 -5.49
CA ALA A 347 -14.32 -8.21 -5.21
C ALA A 347 -13.62 -6.85 -5.05
N ARG A 348 -13.11 -6.56 -3.83
CA ARG A 348 -12.28 -5.37 -3.60
C ARG A 348 -11.13 -5.43 -4.61
N ALA A 349 -10.77 -4.27 -5.17
CA ALA A 349 -9.64 -4.17 -6.09
C ALA A 349 -8.45 -4.93 -5.49
N VAL A 350 -7.97 -5.96 -6.21
CA VAL A 350 -6.85 -6.77 -5.75
C VAL A 350 -5.71 -5.82 -5.46
N VAL A 351 -5.24 -5.82 -4.21
CA VAL A 351 -4.03 -5.12 -3.84
C VAL A 351 -2.94 -5.71 -4.72
N LYS A 352 -2.52 -4.97 -5.76
CA LYS A 352 -1.43 -5.40 -6.63
C LYS A 352 -0.23 -5.67 -5.73
N THR A 353 0.37 -6.84 -5.84
CA THR A 353 1.68 -7.08 -5.22
C THR A 353 2.67 -6.10 -5.83
N ALA A 354 3.50 -5.45 -5.02
CA ALA A 354 4.61 -4.65 -5.54
C ALA A 354 5.39 -5.51 -6.54
N GLU A 355 5.60 -4.97 -7.75
CA GLU A 355 6.52 -5.60 -8.69
C GLU A 355 7.89 -5.74 -7.99
N PRO A 356 8.56 -6.91 -8.10
CA PRO A 356 9.87 -7.09 -7.50
C PRO A 356 10.76 -5.91 -7.90
N PRO A 357 11.50 -5.30 -6.95
CA PRO A 357 12.39 -4.20 -7.30
C PRO A 357 13.30 -4.64 -8.45
N PRO A 358 13.49 -3.80 -9.48
CA PRO A 358 14.37 -4.14 -10.58
C PRO A 358 15.72 -4.55 -9.99
N PRO A 359 16.32 -5.66 -10.45
CA PRO A 359 17.58 -6.14 -9.88
C PRO A 359 18.59 -4.98 -9.87
N PRO A 360 19.40 -4.86 -8.80
CA PRO A 360 20.34 -3.76 -8.66
C PRO A 360 21.19 -3.63 -9.93
N PRO A 361 21.44 -2.40 -10.42
CA PRO A 361 22.19 -2.19 -11.64
C PRO A 361 23.53 -2.92 -11.53
N PRO A 362 23.86 -3.81 -12.48
CA PRO A 362 25.05 -4.63 -12.37
C PRO A 362 26.31 -3.74 -12.29
N THR A 363 27.24 -4.09 -11.41
CA THR A 363 28.53 -3.40 -11.21
C THR A 363 29.69 -4.30 -11.61
N GLY A 364 30.79 -3.73 -12.11
CA GLY A 364 31.98 -4.49 -12.53
C GLY A 364 31.72 -5.36 -13.78
N THR A 365 32.29 -6.57 -13.82
CA THR A 365 32.18 -7.51 -14.96
C THR A 365 30.72 -7.85 -15.31
N ALA A 366 29.80 -7.83 -14.34
CA ALA A 366 28.37 -8.02 -14.59
C ALA A 366 27.77 -6.88 -15.43
N LYS A 367 28.30 -5.65 -15.30
CA LYS A 367 27.88 -4.50 -16.11
C LYS A 367 28.36 -4.65 -17.55
N THR A 368 29.63 -5.02 -17.72
CA THR A 368 30.22 -5.27 -19.04
C THR A 368 29.43 -6.34 -19.80
N LEU A 369 29.01 -7.41 -19.10
CA LEU A 369 28.19 -8.47 -19.67
C LEU A 369 26.77 -8.01 -20.02
N ASP A 370 26.12 -7.21 -19.17
CA ASP A 370 24.79 -6.63 -19.44
C ASP A 370 24.82 -5.67 -20.64
N ASP A 371 25.85 -4.82 -20.72
CA ASP A 371 26.05 -3.90 -21.86
C ASP A 371 26.34 -4.68 -23.16
N ALA A 372 27.09 -5.80 -23.09
CA ALA A 372 27.29 -6.71 -24.21
C ALA A 372 25.97 -7.33 -24.72
N GLU A 373 25.10 -7.79 -23.81
CA GLU A 373 23.78 -8.34 -24.16
C GLU A 373 22.85 -7.29 -24.75
N LYS A 374 22.88 -6.03 -24.27
CA LYS A 374 22.13 -4.92 -24.89
C LYS A 374 22.58 -4.67 -26.32
N LEU A 375 23.88 -4.60 -26.57
CA LEU A 375 24.44 -4.40 -27.91
C LEU A 375 24.10 -5.57 -28.85
N TYR A 376 24.14 -6.81 -28.34
CA TYR A 376 23.69 -7.97 -29.09
C TYR A 376 22.21 -7.86 -29.49
N ARG A 377 21.34 -7.43 -28.56
CA ARG A 377 19.90 -7.23 -28.83
C ARG A 377 19.63 -6.09 -29.81
N SER A 378 20.41 -5.01 -29.76
CA SER A 378 20.35 -3.92 -30.74
C SER A 378 21.05 -4.24 -32.06
N ASN A 379 21.56 -5.48 -32.22
CA ASN A 379 22.23 -5.98 -33.41
C ASN A 379 23.58 -5.29 -33.75
N ASP A 380 24.20 -4.63 -32.77
CA ASP A 380 25.59 -4.14 -32.85
C ASP A 380 26.55 -5.27 -32.45
N LEU A 381 26.73 -6.21 -33.38
CA LEU A 381 27.44 -7.47 -33.11
C LEU A 381 28.95 -7.27 -32.91
N ASP A 382 29.54 -6.24 -33.51
CA ASP A 382 30.98 -5.97 -33.41
C ASP A 382 31.34 -5.40 -32.04
N GLN A 383 30.55 -4.45 -31.52
CA GLN A 383 30.76 -3.93 -30.17
C GLN A 383 30.38 -4.95 -29.10
N ALA A 384 29.29 -5.71 -29.30
CA ALA A 384 28.92 -6.81 -28.41
C ALA A 384 30.05 -7.84 -28.28
N ARG A 385 30.67 -8.23 -29.41
CA ARG A 385 31.81 -9.17 -29.42
C ARG A 385 32.98 -8.66 -28.59
N LYS A 386 33.35 -7.38 -28.74
CA LYS A 386 34.44 -6.78 -27.96
C LYS A 386 34.17 -6.87 -26.46
N LEU A 387 32.95 -6.52 -26.03
CA LEU A 387 32.59 -6.59 -24.62
C LEU A 387 32.54 -8.02 -24.08
N PHE A 388 32.04 -9.00 -24.85
CA PHE A 388 32.11 -10.40 -24.42
C PHE A 388 33.55 -10.93 -24.31
N LEU A 389 34.47 -10.52 -25.20
CA LEU A 389 35.89 -10.86 -25.10
C LEU A 389 36.56 -10.16 -23.90
N ASP A 390 36.18 -8.93 -23.61
CA ASP A 390 36.65 -8.16 -22.45
C ASP A 390 36.20 -8.82 -21.14
N VAL A 391 34.96 -9.32 -21.06
CA VAL A 391 34.48 -10.12 -19.92
C VAL A 391 35.39 -11.34 -19.65
N LEU A 392 35.88 -12.02 -20.70
CA LEU A 392 36.79 -13.17 -20.55
C LEU A 392 38.19 -12.80 -20.04
N GLN A 393 38.57 -11.52 -20.08
CA GLN A 393 39.85 -11.02 -19.57
C GLN A 393 39.72 -10.43 -18.16
N GLN A 394 38.51 -10.04 -17.75
CA GLN A 394 38.23 -9.33 -16.51
C GLN A 394 37.98 -10.24 -15.31
N THR A 395 37.83 -11.54 -15.51
CA THR A 395 37.54 -12.49 -14.41
C THR A 395 38.09 -13.87 -14.74
N ASP A 396 38.20 -14.72 -13.72
CA ASP A 396 38.44 -16.17 -13.87
C ASP A 396 37.18 -16.99 -13.53
N SER A 397 36.04 -16.32 -13.32
CA SER A 397 34.78 -16.95 -12.92
C SER A 397 34.20 -17.80 -14.05
N LYS A 398 34.14 -19.13 -13.84
CA LYS A 398 33.62 -20.06 -14.84
C LYS A 398 32.18 -19.76 -15.29
N PRO A 399 31.19 -19.49 -14.40
CA PRO A 399 29.83 -19.16 -14.85
C PRO A 399 29.73 -17.88 -15.68
N VAL A 400 30.57 -16.88 -15.37
CA VAL A 400 30.64 -15.62 -16.12
C VAL A 400 31.30 -15.85 -17.49
N HIS A 401 32.34 -16.68 -17.55
CA HIS A 401 32.92 -17.13 -18.81
C HIS A 401 31.92 -17.90 -19.67
N ALA A 402 31.13 -18.79 -19.08
CA ALA A 402 30.03 -19.46 -19.79
C ALA A 402 29.07 -18.45 -20.42
N ALA A 403 28.65 -17.41 -19.68
CA ALA A 403 27.76 -16.39 -20.22
C ALA A 403 28.40 -15.60 -21.38
N ALA A 404 29.70 -15.29 -21.29
CA ALA A 404 30.42 -14.61 -22.37
C ALA A 404 30.59 -15.50 -23.61
N TYR A 405 30.98 -16.76 -23.46
CA TYR A 405 31.07 -17.72 -24.56
C TYR A 405 29.71 -17.98 -25.21
N TYR A 406 28.63 -18.03 -24.43
CA TYR A 406 27.26 -18.10 -24.93
C TYR A 406 26.90 -16.91 -25.81
N GLY A 407 27.25 -15.69 -25.39
CA GLY A 407 27.09 -14.47 -26.18
C GLY A 407 27.84 -14.53 -27.51
N LEU A 408 29.13 -14.92 -27.48
CA LEU A 408 29.97 -15.08 -28.67
C LEU A 408 29.43 -16.15 -29.63
N ALA A 409 28.94 -17.27 -29.10
CA ALA A 409 28.35 -18.35 -29.89
C ALA A 409 27.09 -17.89 -30.65
N ARG A 410 26.24 -17.09 -30.01
CA ARG A 410 25.04 -16.48 -30.64
C ARG A 410 25.40 -15.46 -31.71
N ILE A 411 26.45 -14.68 -31.49
CA ILE A 411 26.98 -13.76 -32.51
C ILE A 411 27.45 -14.56 -33.73
N ALA A 412 28.22 -15.63 -33.55
CA ALA A 412 28.67 -16.50 -34.64
C ALA A 412 27.48 -17.12 -35.40
N ALA A 413 26.44 -17.57 -34.69
CA ALA A 413 25.21 -18.07 -35.31
C ALA A 413 24.53 -17.01 -36.20
N LYS A 414 24.40 -15.77 -35.70
CA LYS A 414 23.83 -14.65 -36.46
C LYS A 414 24.65 -14.27 -37.70
N GLN A 415 25.96 -14.43 -37.62
CA GLN A 415 26.89 -14.18 -38.72
C GLN A 415 27.01 -15.34 -39.72
N LYS A 416 26.17 -16.38 -39.57
CA LYS A 416 26.18 -17.57 -40.42
C LYS A 416 27.50 -18.35 -40.37
N ASP A 417 28.13 -18.39 -39.20
CA ASP A 417 29.30 -19.21 -38.90
C ASP A 417 28.91 -20.34 -37.93
N PRO A 418 28.28 -21.42 -38.42
CA PRO A 418 27.76 -22.51 -37.58
C PRO A 418 28.89 -23.32 -36.92
N GLU A 419 30.06 -23.45 -37.56
CA GLU A 419 31.19 -24.21 -37.00
C GLU A 419 31.77 -23.53 -35.76
N THR A 420 32.03 -22.22 -35.84
CA THR A 420 32.49 -21.44 -34.69
C THR A 420 31.41 -21.36 -33.63
N SER A 421 30.14 -21.19 -34.04
CA SER A 421 29.01 -21.16 -33.12
C SER A 421 28.90 -22.45 -32.29
N GLN A 422 29.00 -23.61 -32.94
CA GLN A 422 28.95 -24.91 -32.27
C GLN A 422 30.07 -25.05 -31.24
N LYS A 423 31.33 -24.79 -31.62
CA LYS A 423 32.49 -24.88 -30.72
C LYS A 423 32.35 -23.99 -29.48
N LEU A 424 31.83 -22.77 -29.66
CA LEU A 424 31.64 -21.82 -28.55
C LEU A 424 30.48 -22.24 -27.62
N PHE A 425 29.41 -22.82 -28.16
CA PHE A 425 28.34 -23.40 -27.35
C PHE A 425 28.80 -24.64 -26.58
N GLU A 426 29.58 -25.52 -27.20
CA GLU A 426 30.22 -26.65 -26.51
C GLU A 426 31.13 -26.14 -25.38
N LYS A 427 31.94 -25.11 -25.65
CA LYS A 427 32.78 -24.46 -24.64
C LYS A 427 31.97 -23.88 -23.48
N THR A 428 30.78 -23.35 -23.75
CA THR A 428 29.87 -22.86 -22.72
C THR A 428 29.42 -23.98 -21.77
N LEU A 429 29.14 -25.17 -22.30
CA LEU A 429 28.72 -26.33 -21.48
C LEU A 429 29.86 -26.88 -20.61
N GLU A 430 31.12 -26.68 -21.00
CA GLU A 430 32.28 -27.01 -20.19
C GLU A 430 32.47 -26.07 -18.98
N LEU A 431 31.81 -24.90 -18.95
CA LEU A 431 32.09 -23.79 -18.04
C LEU A 431 30.97 -23.51 -17.03
N GLU A 432 30.58 -24.50 -16.22
CA GLU A 432 29.61 -24.35 -15.12
C GLU A 432 28.47 -23.31 -15.40
N PRO A 433 27.77 -23.40 -16.54
CA PRO A 433 26.83 -22.36 -16.95
C PRO A 433 25.62 -22.32 -16.02
N GLU A 434 25.16 -21.10 -15.71
CA GLU A 434 23.89 -20.88 -15.01
C GLU A 434 22.72 -21.55 -15.76
N PRO A 435 21.66 -22.00 -15.07
CA PRO A 435 20.56 -22.77 -15.66
C PRO A 435 19.93 -22.16 -16.92
N PHE A 436 19.79 -20.83 -16.94
CA PHE A 436 19.30 -20.10 -18.12
C PHE A 436 20.23 -20.28 -19.33
N VAL A 437 21.53 -20.03 -19.15
CA VAL A 437 22.55 -20.14 -20.19
C VAL A 437 22.67 -21.60 -20.65
N LYS A 438 22.69 -22.56 -19.72
CA LYS A 438 22.77 -23.99 -20.02
C LYS A 438 21.58 -24.47 -20.87
N GLY A 439 20.36 -24.13 -20.45
CA GLY A 439 19.14 -24.53 -21.17
C GLY A 439 19.11 -24.02 -22.60
N TRP A 440 19.42 -22.73 -22.82
CA TRP A 440 19.45 -22.17 -24.16
C TRP A 440 20.62 -22.66 -25.01
N THR A 441 21.78 -22.90 -24.43
CA THR A 441 22.94 -23.46 -25.14
C THR A 441 22.59 -24.81 -25.76
N LEU A 442 21.94 -25.69 -24.99
CA LEU A 442 21.46 -26.99 -25.47
C LEU A 442 20.42 -26.84 -26.58
N VAL A 443 19.50 -25.88 -26.48
CA VAL A 443 18.55 -25.58 -27.58
C VAL A 443 19.26 -25.14 -28.85
N TYR A 444 20.27 -24.28 -28.75
CA TYR A 444 21.02 -23.82 -29.92
C TYR A 444 21.85 -24.93 -30.55
N LEU A 445 22.52 -25.77 -29.75
CA LEU A 445 23.22 -26.96 -30.24
C LEU A 445 22.26 -27.93 -30.93
N GLY A 446 21.08 -28.18 -30.35
CA GLY A 446 20.04 -28.98 -30.99
C GLY A 446 19.64 -28.43 -32.36
N ARG A 447 19.43 -27.12 -32.47
CA ARG A 447 19.11 -26.46 -33.76
C ARG A 447 20.24 -26.54 -34.78
N LEU A 448 21.49 -26.37 -34.34
CA LEU A 448 22.67 -26.52 -35.20
C LEU A 448 22.81 -27.96 -35.70
N SER A 449 22.59 -28.96 -34.84
CA SER A 449 22.57 -30.38 -35.20
C SER A 449 21.46 -30.72 -36.19
N VAL A 450 20.27 -30.13 -36.06
CA VAL A 450 19.21 -30.27 -37.09
C VAL A 450 19.69 -29.69 -38.42
N ALA A 451 20.32 -28.51 -38.41
CA ALA A 451 20.81 -27.86 -39.61
C ALA A 451 21.96 -28.61 -40.29
N SER A 452 22.79 -29.34 -39.53
CA SER A 452 23.88 -30.18 -40.06
C SER A 452 23.43 -31.59 -40.45
N GLY A 453 22.17 -31.96 -40.18
CA GLY A 453 21.60 -33.27 -40.51
C GLY A 453 21.82 -34.36 -39.45
N ASP A 454 22.44 -34.03 -38.31
CA ASP A 454 22.65 -34.95 -37.20
C ASP A 454 21.42 -34.98 -36.27
N ARG A 455 20.42 -35.78 -36.68
CA ARG A 455 19.14 -35.91 -35.96
C ARG A 455 19.28 -36.54 -34.58
N GLU A 456 20.26 -37.43 -34.40
CA GLU A 456 20.48 -38.13 -33.12
C GLU A 456 21.05 -37.18 -32.08
N ALA A 457 22.11 -36.43 -32.44
CA ALA A 457 22.66 -35.40 -31.56
C ALA A 457 21.62 -34.31 -31.25
N ALA A 458 20.84 -33.91 -32.26
CA ALA A 458 19.79 -32.91 -32.08
C ALA A 458 18.71 -33.36 -31.05
N ALA A 459 18.26 -34.61 -31.14
CA ALA A 459 17.26 -35.17 -30.23
C ALA A 459 17.79 -35.20 -28.79
N LYS A 460 19.06 -35.59 -28.61
CA LYS A 460 19.73 -35.60 -27.31
C LYS A 460 19.78 -34.19 -26.70
N TYR A 461 20.25 -33.20 -27.45
CA TYR A 461 20.36 -31.83 -26.93
C TYR A 461 19.00 -31.24 -26.54
N PHE A 462 17.94 -31.50 -27.31
CA PHE A 462 16.60 -31.03 -26.94
C PHE A 462 15.99 -31.76 -25.75
N LEU A 463 16.31 -33.04 -25.55
CA LEU A 463 15.91 -33.76 -24.35
C LEU A 463 16.63 -33.22 -23.12
N ASP A 464 17.95 -33.04 -23.21
CA ASP A 464 18.79 -32.52 -22.12
C ASP A 464 18.35 -31.10 -21.73
N ALA A 465 18.00 -30.25 -22.70
CA ALA A 465 17.50 -28.89 -22.45
C ALA A 465 16.20 -28.87 -21.63
N GLN A 466 15.30 -29.85 -21.84
CA GLN A 466 14.04 -29.95 -21.10
C GLN A 466 14.27 -30.36 -19.64
N GLN A 467 15.35 -31.09 -19.37
CA GLN A 467 15.66 -31.63 -18.04
C GLN A 467 16.50 -30.67 -17.18
N VAL A 468 16.96 -29.53 -17.70
CA VAL A 468 17.76 -28.57 -16.92
C VAL A 468 16.93 -27.98 -15.76
N PRO A 469 17.32 -28.24 -14.49
CA PRO A 469 16.67 -27.63 -13.34
C PRO A 469 16.95 -26.12 -13.32
N GLY A 470 15.90 -25.29 -13.24
CA GLY A 470 16.02 -23.83 -13.25
C GLY A 470 16.13 -23.17 -14.64
N ALA A 471 16.06 -23.92 -15.74
CA ALA A 471 15.97 -23.32 -17.08
C ALA A 471 14.63 -22.58 -17.28
N SER A 472 14.64 -21.52 -18.10
CA SER A 472 13.45 -20.75 -18.46
C SER A 472 12.41 -21.61 -19.19
N ASP A 473 11.12 -21.33 -18.97
CA ASP A 473 10.02 -22.01 -19.66
C ASP A 473 10.10 -21.88 -21.19
N ASP A 474 10.59 -20.74 -21.70
CA ASP A 474 10.81 -20.53 -23.14
C ASP A 474 11.86 -21.48 -23.72
N ALA A 475 12.94 -21.74 -23.00
CA ALA A 475 13.97 -22.69 -23.43
C ALA A 475 13.41 -24.12 -23.48
N ARG A 476 12.62 -24.51 -22.45
CA ARG A 476 11.96 -25.82 -22.40
C ARG A 476 10.95 -25.99 -23.53
N LYS A 477 10.16 -24.96 -23.82
CA LYS A 477 9.22 -24.94 -24.94
C LYS A 477 9.95 -25.04 -26.28
N ALA A 478 10.98 -24.24 -26.50
CA ALA A 478 11.79 -24.28 -27.72
C ALA A 478 12.46 -25.65 -27.93
N ALA A 479 12.88 -26.31 -26.86
CA ALA A 479 13.41 -27.65 -26.90
C ALA A 479 12.34 -28.70 -27.27
N LYS A 480 11.15 -28.60 -26.67
CA LYS A 480 10.01 -29.47 -27.00
C LYS A 480 9.60 -29.33 -28.46
N ASP A 481 9.50 -28.10 -28.96
CA ASP A 481 9.16 -27.82 -30.36
C ASP A 481 10.24 -28.37 -31.31
N GLY A 482 11.52 -28.20 -30.95
CA GLY A 482 12.66 -28.77 -31.69
C GLY A 482 12.63 -30.30 -31.75
N ALA A 483 12.35 -30.97 -30.63
CA ALA A 483 12.23 -32.42 -30.58
C ALA A 483 11.06 -32.96 -31.43
N GLN A 484 9.94 -32.23 -31.47
CA GLN A 484 8.79 -32.58 -32.32
C GLN A 484 9.10 -32.44 -33.81
N LEU A 485 9.94 -31.47 -34.20
CA LEU A 485 10.37 -31.28 -35.59
C LEU A 485 11.27 -32.41 -36.10
N ILE A 486 12.09 -33.02 -35.23
CA ILE A 486 12.94 -34.17 -35.59
C ILE A 486 12.11 -35.46 -35.73
N SER A 487 10.99 -35.54 -35.02
CA SER A 487 10.11 -36.71 -34.98
C SER A 487 9.17 -36.82 -36.19
N LYS A 488 9.16 -35.81 -37.06
CA LYS A 488 8.46 -35.78 -38.36
C LYS A 488 9.45 -36.02 -39.48
#